data_AF-F1B1M7-F1
#
_entry.id   AF-F1B1M7-F1
#
_cell.length_a   1.000
_cell.length_b   1.000
_cell.length_c   1.000
_cell.angle_alpha   90.00
_cell.angle_beta   90.00
_cell.angle_gamma   90.00
#
_symmetry.space_group_name_H-M   'P 1'
#
loop_
_entity.id
_entity.type
_entity.pdbx_description
1 polymer ?
#
loop_
_entity_poly.entity_id
_entity_poly.type
_entity_poly.pdbx_seq_one_letter_code
_entity_poly.pdbx_strand_id
1 'polypeptide(L)'
;TWTHSFPPESTREENFYVNETATVKVPMMFQSRAMKYLNDSLLPCQLVQLEYTGNETAFFVLPVKGEMDTVIAGLSRDTIQRWSKSLIP
;
A
#
# COMPACT_ATOMS: atom_id res chain seq x y z
N THR A 1 -1.01 13.08 -11.67
CA THR A 1 -0.82 13.54 -10.27
C THR A 1 -1.77 12.77 -9.39
N TRP A 2 -1.64 12.75 -8.07
CA TRP A 2 -2.66 12.08 -7.22
C TRP A 2 -4.02 12.78 -7.36
N THR A 3 -5.12 12.02 -7.37
CA THR A 3 -6.48 12.59 -7.28
C THR A 3 -6.65 13.36 -5.98
N HIS A 4 -6.06 12.84 -4.91
CA HIS A 4 -5.94 13.51 -3.62
C HIS A 4 -4.46 13.54 -3.22
N SER A 5 -3.82 14.69 -3.45
CA SER A 5 -2.41 14.89 -3.11
C SER A 5 -2.18 14.92 -1.60
N PHE A 6 -1.03 14.40 -1.20
CA PHE A 6 -0.53 14.52 0.16
C PHE A 6 -0.10 15.98 0.44
N PRO A 7 -0.51 16.57 1.57
CA PRO A 7 -0.05 17.90 1.95
C PRO A 7 1.46 17.89 2.24
N PRO A 8 2.30 18.68 1.54
CA PRO A 8 3.75 18.68 1.75
C PRO A 8 4.16 18.96 3.21
N GLU A 9 3.42 19.82 3.90
CA GLU A 9 3.62 20.16 5.31
C GLU A 9 3.37 19.00 6.29
N SER A 10 2.69 17.95 5.83
CA SER A 10 2.47 16.72 6.61
C SER A 10 3.58 15.68 6.40
N THR A 11 4.54 15.94 5.51
CA THR A 11 5.68 15.03 5.26
C THR A 11 6.75 15.21 6.34
N ARG A 12 7.21 14.10 6.93
CA ARG A 12 8.18 14.11 8.04
C ARG A 12 9.20 12.99 7.91
N GLU A 13 10.39 13.19 8.46
CA GLU A 13 11.43 12.14 8.52
C GLU A 13 11.05 11.03 9.51
N GLU A 14 10.68 9.86 8.98
CA GLU A 14 10.30 8.69 9.77
C GLU A 14 11.20 7.49 9.48
N ASN A 15 11.13 6.48 10.35
CA ASN A 15 11.90 5.25 10.19
C ASN A 15 11.25 4.35 9.14
N PHE A 16 12.03 3.86 8.19
CA PHE A 16 11.68 2.75 7.31
C PHE A 16 12.55 1.54 7.64
N TYR A 17 11.91 0.42 7.94
CA TYR A 17 12.56 -0.82 8.34
C TYR A 17 12.88 -1.66 7.10
N VAL A 18 14.12 -1.55 6.60
CA VAL A 18 14.56 -2.24 5.38
C VAL A 18 14.63 -3.75 5.59
N ASN A 19 15.06 -4.17 6.79
CA ASN A 19 15.05 -5.54 7.25
C ASN A 19 15.04 -5.57 8.79
N GLU A 20 15.28 -6.72 9.42
CA GLU A 20 15.22 -6.88 10.88
C GLU A 20 16.26 -6.07 11.66
N THR A 21 17.33 -5.63 11.00
CA THR A 21 18.48 -4.96 11.64
C THR A 21 18.72 -3.55 11.12
N ALA A 22 18.39 -3.28 9.85
CA ALA A 22 18.67 -2.02 9.18
C ALA A 22 17.43 -1.13 9.13
N THR A 23 17.57 0.08 9.66
CA THR A 23 16.56 1.15 9.61
C THR A 23 17.16 2.37 8.94
N VAL A 24 16.41 3.01 8.05
CA VAL A 24 16.78 4.27 7.39
C VAL A 24 15.74 5.34 7.68
N LYS A 25 16.13 6.60 7.60
CA LYS A 25 15.21 7.74 7.66
C LYS A 25 14.74 8.09 6.26
N VAL A 26 13.43 8.27 6.09
CA VAL A 26 12.80 8.67 4.83
C VAL A 26 11.78 9.78 5.06
N PRO A 27 11.56 10.69 4.09
CA PRO A 27 10.47 11.64 4.13
C PRO A 27 9.14 10.91 3.91
N MET A 28 8.47 10.54 5.00
CA MET A 28 7.21 9.83 5.00
C MET A 28 6.05 10.80 4.79
N MET A 29 5.32 10.62 3.70
CA MET A 29 4.11 11.38 3.41
C MET A 29 2.97 10.88 4.31
N PHE A 30 2.09 11.80 4.74
CA PHE A 30 0.95 11.47 5.58
C PHE A 30 -0.32 12.16 5.11
N GLN A 31 -1.43 11.45 5.13
CA GLN A 31 -2.77 12.02 5.00
C GLN A 31 -3.79 11.15 5.74
N SER A 32 -4.86 11.77 6.24
CA SER A 32 -5.98 11.08 6.86
C SER A 32 -7.25 11.35 6.03
N ARG A 33 -7.66 10.37 5.23
CA ARG A 33 -8.84 10.40 4.37
C ARG A 33 -9.42 8.99 4.25
N ALA A 34 -10.71 8.90 3.92
CA ALA A 34 -11.30 7.64 3.45
C ALA A 34 -10.54 7.17 2.21
N MET A 35 -10.12 5.91 2.22
CA MET A 35 -9.32 5.30 1.17
C MET A 35 -9.66 3.83 1.09
N LYS A 36 -9.72 3.32 -0.14
CA LYS A 36 -10.03 1.92 -0.38
C LYS A 36 -8.99 1.04 0.31
N TYR A 37 -9.44 0.18 1.22
CA TYR A 37 -8.60 -0.69 2.02
C TYR A 37 -9.08 -2.14 1.95
N LEU A 38 -8.13 -3.07 2.01
CA LEU A 38 -8.39 -4.51 2.09
C LEU A 38 -7.37 -5.15 3.04
N ASN A 39 -7.85 -5.96 3.97
CA ASN A 39 -7.02 -6.93 4.67
C ASN A 39 -7.24 -8.29 4.01
N ASP A 40 -6.27 -8.77 3.23
CA ASP A 40 -6.41 -10.02 2.50
C ASP A 40 -6.03 -11.21 3.39
N SER A 41 -6.97 -12.14 3.57
CA SER A 41 -6.76 -13.36 4.34
C SER A 41 -6.21 -14.52 3.50
N LEU A 42 -6.30 -14.44 2.17
CA LEU A 42 -5.79 -15.47 1.26
C LEU A 42 -4.30 -15.28 0.95
N LEU A 43 -3.89 -14.03 0.72
CA LEU A 43 -2.49 -13.63 0.70
C LEU A 43 -2.26 -12.74 1.92
N PRO A 44 -1.38 -13.10 2.86
CA PRO A 44 -1.23 -12.42 4.14
C PRO A 44 -0.64 -11.01 3.97
N CYS A 45 -1.49 -10.06 3.61
CA CYS A 45 -1.11 -8.68 3.32
C CYS A 45 -2.28 -7.71 3.53
N GLN A 46 -1.92 -6.46 3.79
CA GLN A 46 -2.83 -5.32 3.81
C GLN A 46 -2.63 -4.51 2.52
N LEU A 47 -3.72 -3.97 1.99
CA LEU A 47 -3.71 -3.18 0.77
C LEU A 47 -4.40 -1.85 0.97
N VAL A 48 -3.82 -0.80 0.39
CA VAL A 48 -4.47 0.49 0.16
C VAL A 48 -4.45 0.78 -1.34
N GLN A 49 -5.59 1.19 -1.90
CA GLN A 49 -5.66 1.69 -3.27
C GLN A 49 -5.78 3.23 -3.26
N LEU A 50 -4.86 3.88 -3.96
CA LEU A 50 -4.89 5.32 -4.23
C LEU A 50 -5.12 5.57 -5.72
N GLU A 51 -5.79 6.66 -6.04
CA GLU A 51 -6.17 7.02 -7.41
C GLU A 51 -5.30 8.19 -7.90
N TYR A 52 -4.85 8.10 -9.15
CA TYR A 52 -4.25 9.23 -9.87
C TYR A 52 -5.32 9.98 -10.66
N THR A 53 -5.05 11.25 -10.97
CA THR A 53 -5.84 12.04 -11.89
C THR A 53 -5.92 11.33 -13.24
N GLY A 54 -7.14 11.08 -13.71
CA GLY A 54 -7.41 10.20 -14.84
C GLY A 54 -7.98 8.85 -14.38
N ASN A 55 -7.60 7.77 -15.06
CA ASN A 55 -8.14 6.42 -14.83
C ASN A 55 -7.09 5.45 -14.24
N GLU A 56 -5.96 5.96 -13.76
CA GLU A 56 -4.88 5.14 -13.22
C GLU A 56 -5.00 4.99 -11.70
N THR A 57 -4.61 3.83 -11.19
CA THR A 57 -4.66 3.51 -9.77
C THR A 57 -3.34 2.88 -9.32
N ALA A 58 -2.98 3.12 -8.06
CA ALA A 58 -1.83 2.52 -7.40
C ALA A 58 -2.31 1.61 -6.27
N PHE A 59 -1.79 0.38 -6.22
CA PHE A 59 -1.95 -0.52 -5.07
C PHE A 59 -0.68 -0.46 -4.23
N PHE A 60 -0.84 -0.11 -2.95
CA PHE A 60 0.20 -0.25 -1.94
C PHE A 60 -0.08 -1.54 -1.18
N VAL A 61 0.79 -2.53 -1.35
CA VAL A 61 0.67 -3.86 -0.74
C VAL A 61 1.71 -3.96 0.37
N LEU A 62 1.25 -4.18 1.60
CA LEU A 62 2.09 -4.40 2.77
C LEU A 62 1.92 -5.83 3.27
N PRO A 63 2.86 -6.75 2.96
CA PRO A 63 2.85 -8.10 3.48
C PRO A 63 2.93 -8.13 5.01
N VAL A 64 2.33 -9.15 5.61
CA VAL A 64 2.61 -9.52 7.00
C VAL A 64 4.11 -9.82 7.13
N LYS A 65 4.69 -9.52 8.30
CA LYS A 65 6.12 -9.73 8.54
C LYS A 65 6.51 -11.18 8.20
N GLY A 66 7.50 -11.32 7.31
CA GLY A 66 8.02 -12.63 6.85
C GLY A 66 7.33 -13.21 5.63
N GLU A 67 6.22 -12.62 5.16
CA GLU A 67 5.39 -13.19 4.09
C GLU A 67 5.60 -12.54 2.72
N MET A 68 6.68 -11.77 2.55
CA MET A 68 6.98 -11.07 1.29
C MET A 68 7.00 -12.04 0.10
N ASP A 69 7.73 -13.16 0.22
CA ASP A 69 7.87 -14.13 -0.87
C ASP A 69 6.54 -14.86 -1.16
N THR A 70 5.75 -15.17 -0.13
CA THR A 70 4.40 -15.74 -0.27
C THR A 70 3.49 -14.81 -1.07
N VAL A 71 3.48 -13.52 -0.72
CA VAL A 71 2.67 -12.51 -1.42
C VAL A 71 3.13 -12.36 -2.86
N ILE A 72 4.44 -12.27 -3.11
CA ILE A 72 5.00 -12.16 -4.48
C ILE A 72 4.63 -13.38 -5.33
N ALA A 73 4.79 -14.60 -4.80
CA ALA A 73 4.44 -15.83 -5.53
C ALA A 73 2.94 -15.94 -5.84
N GLY A 74 2.09 -15.33 -5.02
CA GLY A 74 0.65 -15.26 -5.22
C GLY A 74 0.18 -14.15 -6.18
N LEU A 75 1.07 -13.27 -6.66
CA LEU A 75 0.70 -12.21 -7.59
C LEU A 75 0.31 -12.79 -8.96
N SER A 76 -0.90 -12.49 -9.38
CA SER A 76 -1.46 -12.90 -10.67
C SER A 76 -2.52 -11.90 -11.13
N ARG A 77 -2.96 -12.01 -12.38
CA ARG A 77 -4.10 -11.22 -12.88
C ARG A 77 -5.36 -11.46 -12.04
N ASP A 78 -5.60 -12.71 -11.65
CA ASP A 78 -6.77 -13.10 -10.85
C ASP A 78 -6.70 -12.50 -9.44
N THR A 79 -5.51 -12.48 -8.84
CA THR A 79 -5.25 -11.82 -7.55
C THR A 79 -5.60 -10.33 -7.62
N ILE A 80 -5.11 -9.61 -8.63
CA ILE A 80 -5.38 -8.17 -8.78
C ILE A 80 -6.88 -7.92 -9.04
N GLN A 81 -7.54 -8.76 -9.84
CA GLN A 81 -8.97 -8.66 -10.09
C GLN A 81 -9.80 -8.90 -8.83
N ARG A 82 -9.41 -9.87 -7.99
CA ARG A 82 -10.03 -10.13 -6.70
C ARG A 82 -9.88 -8.93 -5.77
N TRP A 83 -8.66 -8.40 -5.61
CA TRP A 83 -8.43 -7.20 -4.80
C TRP A 83 -9.30 -6.03 -5.24
N SER A 84 -9.37 -5.77 -6.55
CA SER A 84 -10.18 -4.68 -7.11
C SER A 84 -11.68 -4.81 -6.81
N LYS A 85 -12.20 -6.03 -6.62
CA LYS A 85 -13.60 -6.31 -6.26
C LYS A 85 -13.85 -6.34 -4.75
N SER A 86 -12.81 -6.55 -3.94
CA SER A 86 -12.91 -6.74 -2.49
C SER A 86 -12.54 -5.51 -1.67
N LEU A 87 -11.93 -4.50 -2.28
CA LEU A 87 -11.61 -3.23 -1.62
C LEU A 87 -12.87 -2.50 -1.14
N ILE A 88 -12.83 -2.01 0.09
CA ILE A 88 -13.93 -1.29 0.74
C ILE A 88 -13.50 0.17 0.98
N PRO A 89 -14.38 1.17 0.78
CA PRO A 89 -14.07 2.59 1.00
C PRO A 89 -13.63 2.95 2.42
#